data_AF-A0A3T1B249-F1
#
_entry.id   AF-A0A3T1B249-F1
#
_cell.length_a   1.000
_cell.length_b   1.000
_cell.length_c   1.000
_cell.angle_alpha   90.00
_cell.angle_beta   90.00
_cell.angle_gamma   90.00
#
_symmetry.space_group_name_H-M   'P 1'
#
loop_
_entity.id
_entity.type
_entity.pdbx_description
1 polymer ?
#
loop_
_entity_poly.entity_id
_entity_poly.type
_entity_poly.pdbx_seq_one_letter_code
_entity_poly.pdbx_strand_id
1 'polypeptide(L)'
;MPDYGHSLEFGTFITPTVTDPDRVVALAVLAEQAGLDLVTFQDHPYQAGFLDTWTLLTFVAARTERVHLSANVINLPLRPPAVLARSVASLDLLSGGRAELGLGAGAFWDAIEAMGGRRLTAGQAVRALEEGIDVIRQVWDADARGPVRVDGDHYRVRGAKRGPAPAHDVGIWLGAYKPRMLALTGRAADGWLPSLSYLQAGDLEKGNAIIDEAAREAGRDPSAVRRLLNIGGRFATAGRGQLDGPPEQWAEELADLALTDGVSTFILATDDPGDLRTFAQEVAPAVRELVAAERQGSPAKKVERVIGDDFGVVPTADDGVRRSKVQPWDESTRPTGPAHDPGRTYTAHENAAGQHLIDVHDHLRAELTQIHELIRQVEAGSMGVGQARDHINTMTMRQNNWTLGTYCESYCRIVTTHHTIEDRSLFPRLKSADPRLAPVVDRLAEEHHVIHDVLESVDKALVALVSEPDGMDRLREAVDLLSDTLLSHLSYEERELVEPIARLGVL
;
A
#
# COMPACT_ATOMS: atom_id res chain seq x y z
N MET A 1 6.06 19.11 -2.09
CA MET A 1 6.36 18.43 -3.37
C MET A 1 6.29 16.94 -3.10
N PRO A 2 5.82 16.08 -4.02
CA PRO A 2 4.64 16.18 -4.85
C PRO A 2 3.75 14.98 -4.51
N ASP A 3 3.29 14.85 -3.28
CA ASP A 3 2.43 13.74 -2.85
C ASP A 3 1.08 13.66 -3.63
N TYR A 4 0.74 14.71 -4.41
CA TYR A 4 -0.46 14.92 -5.24
C TYR A 4 -1.83 14.61 -4.58
N GLY A 5 -1.85 14.17 -3.31
CA GLY A 5 -3.03 13.80 -2.53
C GLY A 5 -3.72 12.52 -2.99
N HIS A 6 -3.11 11.73 -3.88
CA HIS A 6 -3.75 10.56 -4.45
C HIS A 6 -3.89 9.41 -3.43
N SER A 7 -5.03 8.72 -3.44
CA SER A 7 -5.16 7.43 -2.77
C SER A 7 -4.16 6.44 -3.35
N LEU A 8 -3.51 5.64 -2.51
CA LEU A 8 -2.61 4.60 -3.00
C LEU A 8 -3.38 3.44 -3.62
N GLU A 9 -2.81 2.83 -4.65
CA GLU A 9 -3.30 1.63 -5.32
C GLU A 9 -2.16 0.63 -5.48
N PHE A 10 -2.46 -0.64 -5.31
CA PHE A 10 -1.49 -1.71 -5.46
C PHE A 10 -2.00 -2.72 -6.47
N GLY A 11 -1.13 -3.11 -7.39
CA GLY A 11 -1.48 -4.04 -8.44
C GLY A 11 -0.39 -5.01 -8.78
N THR A 12 -0.70 -5.88 -9.73
CA THR A 12 0.25 -6.85 -10.26
C THR A 12 0.37 -6.75 -11.78
N PHE A 13 1.55 -7.09 -12.29
CA PHE A 13 1.82 -7.27 -13.70
C PHE A 13 2.19 -8.74 -13.92
N ILE A 14 1.22 -9.49 -14.45
CA ILE A 14 1.31 -10.92 -14.71
C ILE A 14 1.74 -11.16 -16.16
N THR A 15 2.61 -12.14 -16.38
CA THR A 15 3.01 -12.56 -17.72
C THR A 15 1.86 -13.29 -18.43
N PRO A 16 1.37 -12.84 -19.59
CA PRO A 16 0.23 -13.45 -20.28
C PRO A 16 0.64 -14.71 -21.08
N THR A 17 1.36 -15.64 -20.47
CA THR A 17 1.93 -16.82 -21.14
C THR A 17 0.87 -17.80 -21.66
N VAL A 18 1.08 -18.35 -22.86
CA VAL A 18 0.26 -19.43 -23.43
C VAL A 18 0.61 -20.81 -22.87
N THR A 19 1.75 -20.95 -22.19
CA THR A 19 2.20 -22.24 -21.65
C THR A 19 1.24 -22.78 -20.58
N ASP A 20 0.69 -21.88 -19.77
CA ASP A 20 -0.29 -22.19 -18.72
C ASP A 20 -1.31 -21.04 -18.57
N PRO A 21 -2.27 -20.94 -19.51
CA PRO A 21 -3.23 -19.83 -19.53
C PRO A 21 -4.18 -19.85 -18.33
N ASP A 22 -4.50 -21.04 -17.80
CA ASP A 22 -5.34 -21.18 -16.61
C ASP A 22 -4.64 -20.60 -15.38
N ARG A 23 -3.32 -20.79 -15.24
CA ARG A 23 -2.54 -20.16 -14.17
C ARG A 23 -2.51 -18.64 -14.28
N VAL A 24 -2.43 -18.06 -15.48
CA VAL A 24 -2.49 -16.60 -15.68
C VAL A 24 -3.80 -16.04 -15.12
N VAL A 25 -4.93 -16.69 -15.44
CA VAL A 25 -6.25 -16.28 -14.92
C VAL A 25 -6.34 -16.53 -13.41
N ALA A 26 -5.80 -17.64 -12.90
CA ALA A 26 -5.80 -17.95 -11.47
C ALA A 26 -4.99 -16.94 -10.66
N LEU A 27 -3.87 -16.42 -11.19
CA LEU A 27 -3.10 -15.35 -10.56
C LEU A 27 -3.88 -14.03 -10.51
N ALA A 28 -4.64 -13.70 -11.55
CA ALA A 28 -5.51 -12.51 -11.54
C ALA A 28 -6.63 -12.62 -10.50
N VAL A 29 -7.23 -13.80 -10.35
CA VAL A 29 -8.22 -14.08 -9.31
C VAL A 29 -7.57 -14.04 -7.92
N LEU A 30 -6.36 -14.58 -7.78
CA LEU A 30 -5.61 -14.51 -6.53
C LEU A 30 -5.28 -13.06 -6.14
N ALA A 31 -4.89 -12.22 -7.09
CA ALA A 31 -4.65 -10.79 -6.85
C ALA A 31 -5.87 -10.10 -6.21
N GLU A 32 -7.05 -10.33 -6.77
CA GLU A 32 -8.30 -9.81 -6.21
C GLU A 32 -8.62 -10.39 -4.82
N GLN A 33 -8.40 -11.69 -4.63
CA GLN A 33 -8.63 -12.35 -3.34
C GLN A 33 -7.64 -11.87 -2.25
N ALA A 34 -6.42 -11.53 -2.64
CA ALA A 34 -5.39 -11.00 -1.76
C ALA A 34 -5.58 -9.51 -1.44
N GLY A 35 -6.48 -8.81 -2.15
CA GLY A 35 -6.84 -7.42 -1.88
C GLY A 35 -6.15 -6.39 -2.76
N LEU A 36 -5.53 -6.79 -3.88
CA LEU A 36 -4.96 -5.85 -4.85
C LEU A 36 -6.06 -5.10 -5.63
N ASP A 37 -5.77 -3.84 -5.95
CA ASP A 37 -6.66 -2.90 -6.63
C ASP A 37 -6.63 -3.06 -8.16
N LEU A 38 -5.50 -3.54 -8.72
CA LEU A 38 -5.24 -3.56 -10.16
C LEU A 38 -4.53 -4.84 -10.63
N VAL A 39 -4.97 -5.40 -11.76
CA VAL A 39 -4.27 -6.47 -12.47
C VAL A 39 -3.95 -6.02 -13.88
N THR A 40 -2.69 -6.22 -14.28
CA THR A 40 -2.21 -5.79 -15.59
C THR A 40 -1.46 -6.88 -16.34
N PHE A 41 -1.47 -6.77 -17.68
CA PHE A 41 -0.77 -7.67 -18.58
C PHE A 41 -0.12 -6.89 -19.71
N GLN A 42 1.08 -7.28 -20.13
CA GLN A 42 1.70 -6.66 -21.31
C GLN A 42 0.96 -6.98 -22.60
N ASP A 43 0.97 -6.06 -23.56
CA ASP A 43 0.41 -6.24 -24.90
C ASP A 43 1.50 -6.30 -25.96
N HIS A 44 1.95 -7.52 -26.26
CA HIS A 44 2.90 -7.79 -27.34
C HIS A 44 2.28 -8.80 -28.33
N PRO A 45 1.34 -8.37 -29.21
CA PRO A 45 0.59 -9.29 -30.08
C PRO A 45 1.43 -10.15 -31.03
N TYR A 46 2.67 -9.74 -31.28
CA TYR A 46 3.66 -10.45 -32.10
C TYR A 46 4.47 -11.51 -31.34
N GLN A 47 4.31 -11.62 -30.02
CA GLN A 47 4.95 -12.66 -29.21
C GLN A 47 4.07 -13.90 -29.20
N ALA A 48 4.45 -14.93 -29.95
CA ALA A 48 3.68 -16.17 -30.06
C ALA A 48 3.52 -16.94 -28.73
N GLY A 49 4.39 -16.65 -27.74
CA GLY A 49 4.30 -17.20 -26.39
C GLY A 49 3.28 -16.50 -25.50
N PHE A 50 2.59 -15.45 -25.97
CA PHE A 50 1.62 -14.70 -25.19
C PHE A 50 0.20 -14.82 -25.74
N LEU A 51 -0.77 -14.81 -24.83
CA LEU A 51 -2.17 -14.64 -25.13
C LEU A 51 -2.41 -13.24 -25.72
N ASP A 52 -3.41 -13.09 -26.59
CA ASP A 52 -3.89 -11.75 -26.92
C ASP A 52 -4.44 -11.08 -25.66
N THR A 53 -3.82 -9.96 -25.29
CA THR A 53 -4.08 -9.26 -24.04
C THR A 53 -5.52 -8.78 -23.92
N TRP A 54 -6.15 -8.37 -25.03
CA TRP A 54 -7.53 -7.90 -24.99
C TRP A 54 -8.53 -9.04 -24.72
N THR A 55 -8.30 -10.19 -25.34
CA THR A 55 -9.06 -11.41 -25.10
C THR A 55 -8.87 -11.88 -23.65
N LEU A 56 -7.63 -11.87 -23.15
CA LEU A 56 -7.32 -12.22 -21.76
C LEU A 56 -8.00 -11.29 -20.76
N LEU A 57 -7.91 -9.96 -20.95
CA LEU A 57 -8.57 -8.98 -20.09
C LEU A 57 -10.09 -9.23 -20.00
N THR A 58 -10.73 -9.53 -21.13
CA THR A 58 -12.16 -9.85 -21.19
C THR A 58 -12.48 -11.13 -20.40
N PHE A 59 -11.64 -12.16 -20.51
CA PHE A 59 -11.83 -13.41 -19.79
C PHE A 59 -11.62 -13.24 -18.28
N VAL A 60 -10.60 -12.48 -17.87
CA VAL A 60 -10.33 -12.16 -16.47
C VAL A 60 -11.45 -11.31 -15.88
N ALA A 61 -11.97 -10.31 -16.62
CA ALA A 61 -13.10 -9.50 -16.18
C ALA A 61 -14.34 -10.32 -15.83
N ALA A 62 -14.59 -11.40 -16.57
CA ALA A 62 -15.70 -12.33 -16.29
C ALA A 62 -15.44 -13.27 -15.09
N ARG A 63 -14.21 -13.29 -14.56
CA ARG A 63 -13.77 -14.16 -13.46
C ARG A 63 -13.45 -13.40 -12.17
N THR A 64 -13.56 -12.07 -12.19
CA THR A 64 -13.29 -11.17 -11.07
C THR A 64 -14.41 -10.16 -10.91
N GLU A 65 -14.54 -9.56 -9.73
CA GLU A 65 -15.70 -8.72 -9.36
C GLU A 65 -15.33 -7.28 -8.97
N ARG A 66 -14.09 -7.03 -8.56
CA ARG A 66 -13.66 -5.77 -7.91
C ARG A 66 -12.38 -5.19 -8.51
N VAL A 67 -11.40 -6.03 -8.86
CA VAL A 67 -10.09 -5.58 -9.33
C VAL A 67 -10.21 -4.83 -10.66
N HIS A 68 -9.50 -3.71 -10.78
CA HIS A 68 -9.36 -2.99 -12.05
C HIS A 68 -8.43 -3.76 -12.99
N LEU A 69 -8.63 -3.57 -14.29
CA LEU A 69 -7.98 -4.35 -15.33
C LEU A 69 -7.41 -3.43 -16.42
N SER A 70 -6.13 -3.58 -16.74
CA SER A 70 -5.47 -2.78 -17.76
C SER A 70 -4.43 -3.58 -18.53
N ALA A 71 -4.20 -3.22 -19.79
CA ALA A 71 -2.96 -3.62 -20.44
C ALA A 71 -1.82 -2.67 -20.02
N ASN A 72 -0.59 -3.18 -19.99
CA ASN A 72 0.59 -2.45 -19.53
C ASN A 72 1.74 -2.55 -20.56
N VAL A 73 1.70 -1.79 -21.65
CA VAL A 73 0.59 -0.96 -22.17
C VAL A 73 0.13 -1.51 -23.54
N ILE A 74 -1.09 -1.17 -23.98
CA ILE A 74 -1.61 -1.52 -25.31
C ILE A 74 -0.66 -1.05 -26.43
N ASN A 75 -0.46 -1.91 -27.44
CA ASN A 75 0.25 -1.57 -28.68
C ASN A 75 -0.70 -0.83 -29.66
N LEU A 76 -0.77 0.51 -29.56
CA LEU A 76 -1.65 1.33 -30.40
C LEU A 76 -1.41 1.15 -31.92
N PRO A 77 -0.17 1.00 -32.44
CA PRO A 77 0.06 0.76 -33.87
C PRO A 77 -0.69 -0.43 -34.47
N LEU A 78 -1.06 -1.42 -33.67
CA LEU A 78 -1.80 -2.62 -34.10
C LEU A 78 -3.31 -2.56 -33.76
N ARG A 79 -3.79 -1.49 -33.12
CA ARG A 79 -5.18 -1.35 -32.68
C ARG A 79 -5.77 -0.02 -33.17
N PRO A 80 -6.62 0.00 -34.21
CA PRO A 80 -7.24 1.23 -34.70
C PRO A 80 -7.95 2.01 -33.56
N PRO A 81 -7.64 3.30 -33.31
CA PRO A 81 -8.08 4.00 -32.10
C PRO A 81 -9.60 4.05 -31.91
N ALA A 82 -10.36 4.23 -33.00
CA ALA A 82 -11.83 4.25 -32.93
C ALA A 82 -12.43 2.89 -32.55
N VAL A 83 -11.77 1.78 -32.93
CA VAL A 83 -12.18 0.43 -32.52
C VAL A 83 -11.75 0.19 -31.08
N LEU A 84 -10.52 0.54 -30.73
CA LEU A 84 -10.00 0.43 -29.37
C LEU A 84 -10.89 1.17 -28.36
N ALA A 85 -11.31 2.40 -28.66
CA ALA A 85 -12.21 3.17 -27.81
C ALA A 85 -13.53 2.42 -27.53
N ARG A 86 -14.14 1.83 -28.57
CA ARG A 86 -15.37 1.03 -28.42
C ARG A 86 -15.14 -0.22 -27.60
N SER A 87 -14.01 -0.89 -27.84
CA SER A 87 -13.65 -2.09 -27.09
C SER A 87 -13.48 -1.78 -25.61
N VAL A 88 -12.75 -0.72 -25.26
CA VAL A 88 -12.54 -0.29 -23.88
C VAL A 88 -13.85 0.07 -23.20
N ALA A 89 -14.69 0.91 -23.82
CA ALA A 89 -16.00 1.23 -23.26
C ALA A 89 -16.88 0.00 -23.07
N SER A 90 -16.80 -0.99 -23.98
CA SER A 90 -17.55 -2.24 -23.85
C SER A 90 -17.05 -3.09 -22.70
N LEU A 91 -15.73 -3.24 -22.55
CA LEU A 91 -15.14 -3.97 -21.42
C LEU A 91 -15.46 -3.27 -20.10
N ASP A 92 -15.43 -1.95 -20.07
CA ASP A 92 -15.77 -1.17 -18.89
C ASP A 92 -17.22 -1.39 -18.46
N LEU A 93 -18.16 -1.31 -19.41
CA LEU A 93 -19.57 -1.61 -19.16
C LEU A 93 -19.81 -3.06 -18.71
N LEU A 94 -19.10 -4.03 -19.31
CA LEU A 94 -19.24 -5.46 -18.97
C LEU A 94 -18.61 -5.80 -17.61
N SER A 95 -17.53 -5.12 -17.24
CA SER A 95 -16.83 -5.34 -15.97
C SER A 95 -17.47 -4.57 -14.81
N GLY A 96 -18.36 -3.61 -15.09
CA GLY A 96 -18.99 -2.77 -14.08
C GLY A 96 -18.15 -1.57 -13.66
N GLY A 97 -17.38 -0.98 -14.58
CA GLY A 97 -16.55 0.20 -14.31
C GLY A 97 -15.12 -0.10 -13.86
N ARG A 98 -14.52 -1.19 -14.33
CA ARG A 98 -13.20 -1.67 -13.86
C ARG A 98 -12.12 -1.69 -14.94
N ALA A 99 -12.37 -1.12 -16.13
CA ALA A 99 -11.40 -1.17 -17.21
C ALA A 99 -10.59 0.13 -17.29
N GLU A 100 -9.26 0.00 -17.40
CA GLU A 100 -8.34 1.13 -17.56
C GLU A 100 -7.55 0.99 -18.86
N LEU A 101 -7.03 2.10 -19.41
CA LEU A 101 -6.33 2.09 -20.70
C LEU A 101 -4.86 2.51 -20.56
N GLY A 102 -3.98 1.56 -20.25
CA GLY A 102 -2.56 1.71 -20.55
C GLY A 102 -2.32 1.73 -22.07
N LEU A 103 -1.74 2.81 -22.60
CA LEU A 103 -1.57 3.06 -24.02
C LEU A 103 -0.11 3.35 -24.41
N GLY A 104 0.41 2.63 -25.40
CA GLY A 104 1.78 2.76 -25.88
C GLY A 104 1.86 3.13 -27.37
N ALA A 105 2.86 3.94 -27.71
CA ALA A 105 3.15 4.32 -29.10
C ALA A 105 3.78 3.18 -29.95
N GLY A 106 4.15 2.05 -29.31
CA GLY A 106 4.87 0.93 -29.91
C GLY A 106 6.40 1.07 -29.84
N ALA A 107 7.09 -0.05 -29.62
CA ALA A 107 8.57 -0.08 -29.49
C ALA A 107 9.26 -1.04 -30.47
N PHE A 108 8.63 -2.18 -30.80
CA PHE A 108 9.23 -3.24 -31.62
C PHE A 108 8.76 -3.14 -33.08
N TRP A 109 9.30 -2.17 -33.81
CA TRP A 109 8.80 -1.82 -35.15
C TRP A 109 8.87 -2.93 -36.19
N ASP A 110 9.91 -3.77 -36.19
CA ASP A 110 10.00 -4.89 -37.12
C ASP A 110 8.83 -5.87 -36.93
N ALA A 111 8.48 -6.16 -35.68
CA ALA A 111 7.39 -7.07 -35.34
C ALA A 111 6.00 -6.44 -35.55
N ILE A 112 5.86 -5.15 -35.26
CA ILE A 112 4.65 -4.36 -35.54
C ILE A 112 4.38 -4.34 -37.06
N GLU A 113 5.41 -4.07 -37.87
CA GLU A 113 5.30 -4.02 -39.33
C GLU A 113 4.97 -5.38 -39.93
N ALA A 114 5.58 -6.45 -39.41
CA ALA A 114 5.26 -7.83 -39.81
C ALA A 114 3.78 -8.21 -39.57
N MET A 115 3.12 -7.56 -38.58
CA MET A 115 1.71 -7.74 -38.26
C MET A 115 0.79 -6.69 -38.94
N GLY A 116 1.31 -5.94 -39.91
CA GLY A 116 0.55 -4.97 -40.70
C GLY A 116 0.46 -3.56 -40.11
N GLY A 117 1.17 -3.28 -39.01
CA GLY A 117 1.30 -1.94 -38.46
C GLY A 117 2.18 -1.04 -39.32
N ARG A 118 1.89 0.27 -39.32
CA ARG A 118 2.72 1.25 -40.05
C ARG A 118 3.97 1.58 -39.25
N ARG A 119 5.17 1.36 -39.81
CA ARG A 119 6.43 1.85 -39.22
C ARG A 119 6.44 3.38 -39.13
N LEU A 120 6.72 3.92 -37.95
CA LEU A 120 6.82 5.35 -37.69
C LEU A 120 8.20 5.72 -37.14
N THR A 121 8.68 6.92 -37.45
CA THR A 121 9.79 7.52 -36.71
C THR A 121 9.34 7.83 -35.27
N ALA A 122 10.28 7.97 -34.34
CA ALA A 122 9.96 8.30 -32.95
C ALA A 122 9.07 9.55 -32.83
N GLY A 123 9.38 10.61 -33.59
CA GLY A 123 8.59 11.85 -33.59
C GLY A 123 7.19 11.70 -34.17
N GLN A 124 7.01 10.82 -35.17
CA GLN A 124 5.70 10.48 -35.73
C GLN A 124 4.90 9.60 -34.77
N ALA A 125 5.53 8.67 -34.06
CA ALA A 125 4.87 7.80 -33.09
C ALA A 125 4.24 8.60 -31.94
N VAL A 126 4.93 9.63 -31.43
CA VAL A 126 4.37 10.56 -30.42
C VAL A 126 3.13 11.30 -30.97
N ARG A 127 3.20 11.82 -32.21
CA ARG A 127 2.05 12.52 -32.82
C ARG A 127 0.89 11.58 -33.10
N ALA A 128 1.17 10.36 -33.58
CA ALA A 128 0.14 9.35 -33.80
C ALA A 128 -0.57 8.99 -32.48
N LEU A 129 0.17 8.85 -31.39
CA LEU A 129 -0.40 8.61 -30.07
C LEU A 129 -1.31 9.77 -29.61
N GLU A 130 -0.88 11.02 -29.78
CA GLU A 130 -1.69 12.22 -29.46
C GLU A 130 -3.00 12.25 -30.27
N GLU A 131 -2.93 12.01 -31.59
CA GLU A 131 -4.12 11.87 -32.45
C GLU A 131 -5.00 10.69 -32.03
N GLY A 132 -4.41 9.58 -31.60
CA GLY A 132 -5.13 8.41 -31.10
C GLY A 132 -5.93 8.70 -29.83
N ILE A 133 -5.33 9.43 -28.88
CA ILE A 133 -5.99 9.89 -27.66
C ILE A 133 -7.18 10.80 -28.00
N ASP A 134 -7.02 11.74 -28.94
CA ASP A 134 -8.12 12.61 -29.40
C ASP A 134 -9.27 11.79 -30.00
N VAL A 135 -8.97 10.82 -30.87
CA VAL A 135 -9.99 9.90 -31.40
C VAL A 135 -10.72 9.16 -30.27
N ILE A 136 -9.99 8.62 -29.30
CA ILE A 136 -10.57 7.84 -28.20
C ILE A 136 -11.50 8.70 -27.35
N ARG A 137 -11.05 9.87 -26.92
CA ARG A 137 -11.85 10.80 -26.11
C ARG A 137 -13.09 11.29 -26.85
N GLN A 138 -12.98 11.62 -28.14
CA GLN A 138 -14.15 11.98 -28.93
C GLN A 138 -15.13 10.82 -29.10
N VAL A 139 -14.68 9.57 -29.19
CA VAL A 139 -15.59 8.41 -29.24
C VAL A 139 -16.33 8.24 -27.92
N TRP A 140 -15.68 8.42 -26.77
CA TRP A 140 -16.31 8.26 -25.44
C TRP A 140 -17.22 9.40 -25.02
N ASP A 141 -16.97 10.61 -25.51
CA ASP A 141 -17.85 11.76 -25.32
C ASP A 141 -19.15 11.58 -26.14
N ALA A 142 -20.08 10.79 -25.58
CA ALA A 142 -21.33 10.39 -26.21
C ALA A 142 -22.39 11.49 -26.21
N ASP A 143 -22.27 12.47 -25.30
CA ASP A 143 -23.22 13.57 -25.14
C ASP A 143 -22.97 14.73 -26.10
N ALA A 144 -21.75 14.87 -26.63
CA ALA A 144 -21.46 15.90 -27.61
C ALA A 144 -22.23 15.71 -28.93
N ARG A 145 -22.63 16.85 -29.49
CA ARG A 145 -23.37 16.89 -30.76
C ARG A 145 -22.47 16.59 -31.95
N GLY A 146 -23.02 15.87 -32.93
CA GLY A 146 -22.35 15.57 -34.19
C GLY A 146 -21.39 14.38 -34.11
N PRO A 147 -20.90 13.89 -35.26
CA PRO A 147 -20.06 12.71 -35.29
C PRO A 147 -18.61 13.03 -34.92
N VAL A 148 -17.84 12.00 -34.58
CA VAL A 148 -16.39 12.08 -34.38
C VAL A 148 -15.70 12.52 -35.68
N ARG A 149 -14.85 13.53 -35.57
CA ARG A 149 -14.08 14.08 -36.69
C ARG A 149 -12.65 14.38 -36.26
N VAL A 150 -11.72 13.60 -36.77
CA VAL A 150 -10.27 13.80 -36.60
C VAL A 150 -9.65 13.77 -37.99
N ASP A 151 -8.92 14.80 -38.36
CA ASP A 151 -8.20 14.90 -39.63
C ASP A 151 -6.69 14.97 -39.38
N GLY A 152 -6.17 13.98 -38.66
CA GLY A 152 -4.76 13.86 -38.33
C GLY A 152 -3.91 13.36 -39.51
N ASP A 153 -2.59 13.44 -39.33
CA ASP A 153 -1.62 12.89 -40.29
C ASP A 153 -1.54 11.36 -40.18
N HIS A 154 -1.84 10.84 -39.00
CA HIS A 154 -1.69 9.44 -38.67
C HIS A 154 -3.01 8.70 -38.52
N TYR A 155 -4.01 9.33 -37.92
CA TYR A 155 -5.37 8.80 -37.75
C TYR A 155 -6.40 9.79 -38.29
N ARG A 156 -7.30 9.30 -39.16
CA ARG A 156 -8.40 10.07 -39.72
C ARG A 156 -9.72 9.39 -39.46
N VAL A 157 -10.65 10.10 -38.83
CA VAL A 157 -12.02 9.66 -38.57
C VAL A 157 -12.96 10.69 -39.18
N ARG A 158 -13.81 10.26 -40.12
CA ARG A 158 -14.69 11.15 -40.89
C ARG A 158 -16.15 10.76 -40.71
N GLY A 159 -16.72 11.13 -39.57
CA GLY A 159 -18.16 10.95 -39.35
C GLY A 159 -18.54 9.68 -38.58
N ALA A 160 -17.61 9.07 -37.82
CA ALA A 160 -17.97 7.93 -36.98
C ALA A 160 -18.96 8.37 -35.89
N LYS A 161 -19.92 7.51 -35.55
CA LYS A 161 -20.81 7.76 -34.41
C LYS A 161 -19.99 7.75 -33.12
N ARG A 162 -20.38 8.60 -32.17
CA ARG A 162 -19.90 8.56 -30.79
C ARG A 162 -20.50 7.35 -30.06
N GLY A 163 -19.93 7.01 -28.92
CA GLY A 163 -20.38 5.98 -28.02
C GLY A 163 -20.09 4.53 -28.46
N PRO A 164 -20.30 3.54 -27.56
CA PRO A 164 -20.80 3.75 -26.19
C PRO A 164 -19.81 4.54 -25.33
N ALA A 165 -20.34 5.36 -24.42
CA ALA A 165 -19.52 5.92 -23.35
C ALA A 165 -19.16 4.79 -22.37
N PRO A 166 -17.96 4.82 -21.77
CA PRO A 166 -17.63 3.92 -20.67
C PRO A 166 -18.56 4.14 -19.46
N ALA A 167 -18.58 3.18 -18.54
CA ALA A 167 -19.37 3.25 -17.30
C ALA A 167 -18.79 4.25 -16.29
N HIS A 168 -17.49 4.52 -16.37
CA HIS A 168 -16.78 5.53 -15.60
C HIS A 168 -15.79 6.31 -16.47
N ASP A 169 -15.14 7.32 -15.88
CA ASP A 169 -14.07 8.08 -16.54
C ASP A 169 -12.78 7.24 -16.64
N VAL A 170 -12.71 6.39 -17.66
CA VAL A 170 -11.56 5.49 -17.93
C VAL A 170 -10.27 6.29 -18.10
N GLY A 171 -9.25 5.98 -17.31
CA GLY A 171 -7.95 6.63 -17.37
C GLY A 171 -7.12 6.19 -18.58
N ILE A 172 -6.43 7.14 -19.22
CA ILE A 172 -5.43 6.85 -20.25
C ILE A 172 -4.02 6.99 -19.64
N TRP A 173 -3.29 5.89 -19.51
CA TRP A 173 -1.96 5.85 -18.90
C TRP A 173 -0.86 5.63 -19.93
N LEU A 174 0.21 6.42 -19.90
CA LEU A 174 1.29 6.34 -20.89
C LEU A 174 2.60 5.80 -20.30
N GLY A 175 3.14 4.77 -20.96
CA GLY A 175 4.53 4.31 -20.76
C GLY A 175 5.53 5.25 -21.42
N ALA A 176 5.89 6.33 -20.72
CA ALA A 176 6.70 7.43 -21.24
C ALA A 176 8.07 7.55 -20.55
N TYR A 177 9.13 7.81 -21.33
CA TYR A 177 10.49 7.99 -20.79
C TYR A 177 11.22 9.20 -21.35
N LYS A 178 10.91 9.62 -22.59
CA LYS A 178 11.62 10.71 -23.26
C LYS A 178 10.83 12.03 -23.14
N PRO A 179 11.49 13.20 -23.12
CA PRO A 179 10.85 14.48 -22.82
C PRO A 179 9.58 14.78 -23.63
N ARG A 180 9.56 14.45 -24.93
CA ARG A 180 8.37 14.66 -25.78
C ARG A 180 7.18 13.80 -25.39
N MET A 181 7.42 12.55 -24.95
CA MET A 181 6.37 11.66 -24.46
C MET A 181 5.90 12.09 -23.07
N LEU A 182 6.81 12.49 -22.18
CA LEU A 182 6.46 13.02 -20.85
C LEU A 182 5.60 14.29 -20.97
N ALA A 183 5.96 15.19 -21.88
CA ALA A 183 5.15 16.38 -22.13
C ALA A 183 3.77 16.02 -22.71
N LEU A 184 3.66 15.00 -23.58
CA LEU A 184 2.36 14.50 -24.04
C LEU A 184 1.53 13.94 -22.86
N THR A 185 2.17 13.20 -21.94
CA THR A 185 1.51 12.68 -20.74
C THR A 185 0.88 13.81 -19.91
N GLY A 186 1.62 14.89 -19.65
CA GLY A 186 1.09 16.05 -18.94
C GLY A 186 -0.08 16.73 -19.65
N ARG A 187 0.02 16.94 -20.97
CA ARG A 187 -1.04 17.63 -21.73
C ARG A 187 -2.30 16.81 -21.93
N ALA A 188 -2.18 15.48 -22.11
CA ALA A 188 -3.25 14.69 -22.71
C ALA A 188 -3.54 13.34 -22.04
N ALA A 189 -2.75 12.88 -21.07
CA ALA A 189 -2.97 11.59 -20.39
C ALA A 189 -3.43 11.79 -18.94
N ASP A 190 -3.91 10.70 -18.33
CA ASP A 190 -4.44 10.67 -16.97
C ASP A 190 -3.51 9.89 -16.03
N GLY A 191 -2.48 9.23 -16.57
CA GLY A 191 -1.44 8.55 -15.79
C GLY A 191 -0.08 8.44 -16.49
N TRP A 192 0.99 8.44 -15.71
CA TRP A 192 2.35 8.11 -16.14
C TRP A 192 2.75 6.74 -15.59
N LEU A 193 3.13 5.79 -16.45
CA LEU A 193 3.40 4.39 -16.08
C LEU A 193 4.79 3.92 -16.58
N PRO A 194 5.90 4.40 -16.00
CA PRO A 194 7.22 3.84 -16.24
C PRO A 194 7.46 2.52 -15.48
N SER A 195 8.56 1.85 -15.84
CA SER A 195 9.11 0.73 -15.07
C SER A 195 10.38 1.15 -14.34
N LEU A 196 10.46 0.87 -13.04
CA LEU A 196 11.58 1.25 -12.18
C LEU A 196 12.93 0.78 -12.73
N SER A 197 12.97 -0.43 -13.30
CA SER A 197 14.18 -1.02 -13.91
C SER A 197 14.73 -0.25 -15.12
N TYR A 198 13.96 0.68 -15.69
CA TYR A 198 14.38 1.52 -16.82
C TYR A 198 14.71 2.96 -16.40
N LEU A 199 14.58 3.28 -15.11
CA LEU A 199 14.85 4.60 -14.56
C LEU A 199 16.20 4.63 -13.86
N GLN A 200 16.86 5.80 -13.89
CA GLN A 200 18.02 6.10 -13.07
C GLN A 200 17.62 7.03 -11.92
N ALA A 201 18.49 7.17 -10.91
CA ALA A 201 18.29 8.12 -9.82
C ALA A 201 18.02 9.55 -10.37
N GLY A 202 16.93 10.16 -9.89
CA GLY A 202 16.46 11.49 -10.31
C GLY A 202 15.68 11.53 -11.64
N ASP A 203 15.43 10.39 -12.31
CA ASP A 203 14.58 10.38 -13.50
C ASP A 203 13.10 10.57 -13.17
N LEU A 204 12.64 10.13 -11.99
CA LEU A 204 11.28 10.39 -11.50
C LEU A 204 11.06 11.89 -11.27
N GLU A 205 11.94 12.55 -10.52
CA GLU A 205 11.94 14.00 -10.31
C GLU A 205 11.91 14.78 -11.64
N LYS A 206 12.82 14.46 -12.58
CA LYS A 206 12.87 15.11 -13.90
C LYS A 206 11.61 14.85 -14.71
N GLY A 207 11.09 13.61 -14.66
CA GLY A 207 9.87 13.22 -15.35
C GLY A 207 8.66 13.98 -14.84
N ASN A 208 8.51 14.04 -13.52
CA ASN A 208 7.51 14.84 -12.81
C ASN A 208 7.57 16.31 -13.26
N ALA A 209 8.75 16.94 -13.25
CA ALA A 209 8.89 18.34 -13.65
C ALA A 209 8.40 18.59 -15.09
N ILE A 210 8.70 17.71 -16.04
CA ILE A 210 8.26 17.83 -17.43
C ILE A 210 6.74 17.62 -17.56
N ILE A 211 6.19 16.61 -16.87
CA ILE A 211 4.76 16.30 -16.90
C ILE A 211 3.96 17.44 -16.29
N ASP A 212 4.38 17.92 -15.13
CA ASP A 212 3.71 18.99 -14.39
C ASP A 212 3.70 20.29 -15.18
N GLU A 213 4.83 20.66 -15.78
CA GLU A 213 4.90 21.86 -16.61
C GLU A 213 3.97 21.74 -17.83
N ALA A 214 4.01 20.60 -18.51
CA ALA A 214 3.16 20.37 -19.66
C ALA A 214 1.66 20.33 -19.29
N ALA A 215 1.30 19.81 -18.12
CA ALA A 215 -0.06 19.86 -17.60
C ALA A 215 -0.52 21.31 -17.38
N ARG A 216 0.31 22.14 -16.73
CA ARG A 216 0.03 23.57 -16.50
C ARG A 216 -0.09 24.36 -17.80
N GLU A 217 0.82 24.14 -18.76
CA GLU A 217 0.76 24.76 -20.09
C GLU A 217 -0.53 24.41 -20.84
N ALA A 218 -1.08 23.21 -20.61
CA ALA A 218 -2.36 22.77 -21.16
C ALA A 218 -3.58 23.21 -20.32
N GLY A 219 -3.39 23.97 -19.25
CA GLY A 219 -4.46 24.41 -18.35
C GLY A 219 -5.04 23.31 -17.46
N ARG A 220 -4.29 22.23 -17.22
CA ARG A 220 -4.66 21.11 -16.35
C ARG A 220 -3.95 21.20 -15.01
N ASP A 221 -4.58 20.69 -13.96
CA ASP A 221 -3.93 20.48 -12.68
C ASP A 221 -2.93 19.30 -12.81
N PRO A 222 -1.67 19.43 -12.36
CA PRO A 222 -0.72 18.31 -12.34
C PRO A 222 -1.22 17.06 -11.59
N SER A 223 -2.04 17.25 -10.55
CA SER A 223 -2.70 16.16 -9.83
C SER A 223 -3.78 15.45 -10.65
N ALA A 224 -4.19 15.97 -11.82
CA ALA A 224 -5.04 15.23 -12.74
C ALA A 224 -4.29 14.13 -13.51
N VAL A 225 -2.96 14.04 -13.35
CA VAL A 225 -2.14 12.99 -13.94
C VAL A 225 -1.60 12.13 -12.81
N ARG A 226 -2.08 10.89 -12.70
CA ARG A 226 -1.63 9.94 -11.68
C ARG A 226 -0.20 9.45 -11.96
N ARG A 227 0.55 9.10 -10.92
CA ARG A 227 1.89 8.50 -11.04
C ARG A 227 1.80 7.03 -10.68
N LEU A 228 2.07 6.16 -11.65
CA LEU A 228 2.08 4.71 -11.52
C LEU A 228 3.52 4.21 -11.71
N LEU A 229 3.87 3.06 -11.15
CA LEU A 229 5.21 2.51 -11.29
C LEU A 229 5.18 0.98 -11.34
N ASN A 230 5.72 0.41 -12.42
CA ASN A 230 6.02 -1.01 -12.43
C ASN A 230 7.28 -1.26 -11.60
N ILE A 231 7.16 -2.12 -10.60
CA ILE A 231 8.24 -2.52 -9.69
C ILE A 231 8.50 -4.02 -9.84
N GLY A 232 9.71 -4.41 -9.48
CA GLY A 232 10.13 -5.80 -9.45
C GLY A 232 11.31 -5.93 -8.51
N GLY A 233 11.49 -7.10 -7.93
CA GLY A 233 12.45 -7.30 -6.87
C GLY A 233 12.38 -8.71 -6.32
N ARG A 234 12.93 -8.92 -5.13
CA ARG A 234 12.92 -10.20 -4.44
C ARG A 234 12.58 -10.03 -2.96
N PHE A 235 11.64 -10.84 -2.47
CA PHE A 235 11.46 -11.01 -1.03
C PHE A 235 12.54 -11.93 -0.46
N ALA A 236 13.20 -11.48 0.61
CA ALA A 236 14.29 -12.19 1.27
C ALA A 236 14.32 -11.86 2.77
N THR A 237 15.00 -12.68 3.57
CA THR A 237 15.10 -12.46 5.02
C THR A 237 16.05 -11.33 5.41
N ALA A 238 16.85 -10.81 4.49
CA ALA A 238 17.82 -9.75 4.74
C ALA A 238 17.99 -8.89 3.49
N GLY A 239 18.12 -7.58 3.72
CA GLY A 239 18.28 -6.58 2.66
C GLY A 239 19.60 -6.72 1.90
N ARG A 240 19.53 -6.66 0.57
CA ARG A 240 20.67 -6.71 -0.36
C ARG A 240 20.66 -5.60 -1.40
N GLY A 241 19.60 -4.79 -1.44
CA GLY A 241 19.46 -3.66 -2.36
C GLY A 241 18.02 -3.18 -2.43
N GLN A 242 17.76 -2.23 -3.34
CA GLN A 242 16.43 -1.69 -3.60
C GLN A 242 15.47 -2.82 -3.98
N LEU A 243 14.38 -2.94 -3.24
CA LEU A 243 13.37 -3.98 -3.39
C LEU A 243 13.97 -5.41 -3.42
N ASP A 244 15.04 -5.64 -2.66
CA ASP A 244 15.66 -6.96 -2.43
C ASP A 244 15.89 -7.12 -0.92
N GLY A 245 14.92 -7.72 -0.23
CA GLY A 245 14.88 -7.69 1.23
C GLY A 245 13.53 -8.09 1.81
N PRO A 246 13.35 -7.91 3.13
CA PRO A 246 12.12 -8.28 3.81
C PRO A 246 10.98 -7.29 3.49
N PRO A 247 9.70 -7.67 3.68
CA PRO A 247 8.54 -6.85 3.31
C PRO A 247 8.52 -5.45 3.95
N GLU A 248 9.08 -5.31 5.15
CA GLU A 248 9.14 -4.03 5.86
C GLU A 248 10.05 -3.03 5.12
N GLN A 249 11.21 -3.51 4.64
CA GLN A 249 12.10 -2.70 3.81
C GLN A 249 11.40 -2.25 2.52
N TRP A 250 10.64 -3.13 1.89
CA TRP A 250 9.84 -2.76 0.72
C TRP A 250 8.82 -1.69 1.06
N ALA A 251 8.13 -1.80 2.21
CA ALA A 251 7.14 -0.82 2.61
C ALA A 251 7.74 0.58 2.80
N GLU A 252 8.90 0.67 3.45
CA GLU A 252 9.64 1.93 3.62
C GLU A 252 10.05 2.54 2.27
N GLU A 253 10.65 1.74 1.39
CA GLU A 253 11.11 2.21 0.08
C GLU A 253 9.96 2.69 -0.81
N LEU A 254 8.81 2.00 -0.78
CA LEU A 254 7.64 2.40 -1.56
C LEU A 254 6.92 3.61 -0.94
N ALA A 255 6.90 3.73 0.39
CA ALA A 255 6.38 4.91 1.06
C ALA A 255 7.21 6.16 0.73
N ASP A 256 8.55 6.04 0.69
CA ASP A 256 9.44 7.12 0.25
C ASP A 256 9.12 7.57 -1.18
N LEU A 257 8.99 6.63 -2.13
CA LEU A 257 8.59 6.95 -3.51
C LEU A 257 7.20 7.62 -3.59
N ALA A 258 6.28 7.25 -2.71
CA ALA A 258 4.96 7.88 -2.68
C ALA A 258 5.03 9.33 -2.20
N LEU A 259 5.78 9.59 -1.13
CA LEU A 259 5.86 10.90 -0.49
C LEU A 259 6.76 11.87 -1.26
N THR A 260 7.89 11.37 -1.80
CA THR A 260 8.93 12.20 -2.43
C THR A 260 8.77 12.35 -3.93
N ASP A 261 8.29 11.31 -4.63
CA ASP A 261 8.11 11.31 -6.08
C ASP A 261 6.63 11.32 -6.50
N GLY A 262 5.71 11.24 -5.53
CA GLY A 262 4.27 11.29 -5.78
C GLY A 262 3.70 10.01 -6.37
N VAL A 263 4.44 8.89 -6.32
CA VAL A 263 3.98 7.61 -6.84
C VAL A 263 2.78 7.13 -6.03
N SER A 264 1.69 6.83 -6.72
CA SER A 264 0.41 6.49 -6.07
C SER A 264 -0.11 5.12 -6.49
N THR A 265 0.36 4.55 -7.60
CA THR A 265 0.05 3.16 -7.96
C THR A 265 1.32 2.35 -8.10
N PHE A 266 1.46 1.28 -7.33
CA PHE A 266 2.60 0.36 -7.39
C PHE A 266 2.16 -0.96 -8.00
N ILE A 267 2.83 -1.39 -9.07
CA ILE A 267 2.45 -2.59 -9.84
C ILE A 267 3.60 -3.59 -9.79
N LEU A 268 3.45 -4.65 -9.00
CA LEU A 268 4.47 -5.69 -8.86
C LEU A 268 4.47 -6.65 -10.05
N ALA A 269 5.58 -6.69 -10.79
CA ALA A 269 5.83 -7.69 -11.82
C ALA A 269 6.24 -9.03 -11.16
N THR A 270 5.29 -9.97 -11.06
CA THR A 270 5.54 -11.32 -10.54
C THR A 270 4.53 -12.33 -11.09
N ASP A 271 4.99 -13.56 -11.30
CA ASP A 271 4.15 -14.74 -11.59
C ASP A 271 4.15 -15.74 -10.41
N ASP A 272 4.74 -15.34 -9.28
CA ASP A 272 4.82 -16.13 -8.05
C ASP A 272 3.63 -15.82 -7.12
N PRO A 273 2.79 -16.82 -6.79
CA PRO A 273 1.66 -16.64 -5.87
C PRO A 273 2.04 -16.23 -4.44
N GLY A 274 3.25 -16.58 -3.98
CA GLY A 274 3.76 -16.22 -2.66
C GLY A 274 4.11 -14.73 -2.61
N ASP A 275 4.93 -14.27 -3.57
CA ASP A 275 5.30 -12.85 -3.68
C ASP A 275 4.06 -11.96 -3.83
N LEU A 276 3.07 -12.40 -4.61
CA LEU A 276 1.80 -11.67 -4.78
C LEU A 276 1.06 -11.52 -3.44
N ARG A 277 1.01 -12.57 -2.62
CA ARG A 277 0.35 -12.51 -1.30
C ARG A 277 1.13 -11.61 -0.34
N THR A 278 2.44 -11.78 -0.23
CA THR A 278 3.28 -10.94 0.63
C THR A 278 3.16 -9.46 0.24
N PHE A 279 3.20 -9.15 -1.05
CA PHE A 279 3.01 -7.78 -1.52
C PHE A 279 1.63 -7.21 -1.16
N ALA A 280 0.57 -7.99 -1.35
CA ALA A 280 -0.80 -7.54 -1.10
C ALA A 280 -1.16 -7.45 0.40
N GLN A 281 -0.64 -8.37 1.22
CA GLN A 281 -1.09 -8.57 2.60
C GLN A 281 -0.12 -7.97 3.63
N GLU A 282 1.14 -7.76 3.27
CA GLU A 282 2.17 -7.24 4.18
C GLU A 282 2.65 -5.87 3.69
N VAL A 283 3.12 -5.76 2.44
CA VAL A 283 3.70 -4.50 1.92
C VAL A 283 2.63 -3.43 1.70
N ALA A 284 1.56 -3.72 0.95
CA ALA A 284 0.57 -2.72 0.59
C ALA A 284 -0.11 -2.03 1.79
N PRO A 285 -0.55 -2.76 2.84
CA PRO A 285 -1.08 -2.13 4.06
C PRO A 285 -0.03 -1.27 4.77
N ALA A 286 1.19 -1.77 4.95
CA ALA A 286 2.26 -1.03 5.62
C ALA A 286 2.61 0.27 4.88
N VAL A 287 2.68 0.28 3.54
CA VAL A 287 2.88 1.50 2.77
C VAL A 287 1.73 2.50 2.99
N ARG A 288 0.49 2.02 3.03
CA ARG A 288 -0.67 2.89 3.29
C ARG A 288 -0.60 3.52 4.68
N GLU A 289 -0.20 2.76 5.69
CA GLU A 289 -0.01 3.25 7.06
C GLU A 289 1.10 4.30 7.14
N LEU A 290 2.28 4.00 6.59
CA LEU A 290 3.42 4.92 6.56
C LEU A 290 3.07 6.25 5.86
N VAL A 291 2.44 6.18 4.69
CA VAL A 291 2.03 7.38 3.94
C VAL A 291 0.90 8.13 4.64
N ALA A 292 -0.06 7.43 5.26
CA ALA A 292 -1.13 8.07 6.01
C ALA A 292 -0.61 8.80 7.25
N ALA A 293 0.35 8.21 7.97
CA ALA A 293 1.00 8.83 9.12
C ALA A 293 1.67 10.16 8.71
N GLU A 294 2.46 10.16 7.63
CA GLU A 294 3.13 11.37 7.15
C GLU A 294 2.12 12.43 6.64
N ARG A 295 1.05 12.01 5.95
CA ARG A 295 -0.01 12.93 5.47
C ARG A 295 -0.84 13.56 6.59
N GLN A 296 -1.04 12.85 7.70
CA GLN A 296 -1.85 13.33 8.84
C GLN A 296 -1.07 14.26 9.79
N GLY A 297 0.26 14.38 9.66
CA GLY A 297 1.08 15.40 10.33
C GLY A 297 2.27 15.87 9.48
N SER A 298 2.24 17.04 8.82
CA SER A 298 2.49 18.33 9.50
C SER A 298 2.06 19.60 8.73
N PRO A 299 1.36 20.55 9.39
CA PRO A 299 1.78 21.93 9.47
C PRO A 299 2.61 22.12 10.75
N ALA A 300 3.79 22.73 10.63
CA ALA A 300 4.67 23.04 11.75
C ALA A 300 3.92 23.72 12.92
N LYS A 301 3.66 22.98 13.99
CA LYS A 301 3.44 23.59 15.31
C LYS A 301 4.78 24.07 15.80
N LYS A 302 4.99 25.39 15.81
CA LYS A 302 5.93 26.03 16.72
C LYS A 302 5.51 25.65 18.14
N VAL A 303 6.11 24.60 18.68
CA VAL A 303 6.13 24.37 20.12
C VAL A 303 7.27 25.24 20.64
N GLU A 304 6.94 26.24 21.45
CA GLU A 304 7.92 26.96 22.24
C GLU A 304 8.73 25.95 23.05
N ARG A 305 10.04 25.95 22.83
CA ARG A 305 11.00 25.16 23.60
C ARG A 305 10.93 25.59 25.06
N VAL A 306 10.36 24.74 25.91
CA VAL A 306 10.75 24.67 27.30
C VAL A 306 11.90 23.66 27.35
N ILE A 307 13.10 24.16 27.56
CA ILE A 307 14.28 23.35 27.83
C ILE A 307 14.07 22.69 29.19
N GLY A 308 14.04 21.36 29.21
CA GLY A 308 13.95 20.54 30.43
C GLY A 308 14.18 19.06 30.09
N ASP A 309 15.39 18.61 30.36
CA ASP A 309 16.05 17.31 30.15
C ASP A 309 16.38 16.88 28.70
N ASP A 310 17.68 16.60 28.49
CA ASP A 310 18.43 16.59 27.23
C ASP A 310 18.15 15.41 26.26
N PHE A 311 17.06 14.67 26.46
CA PHE A 311 16.61 13.61 25.57
C PHE A 311 15.30 14.03 24.91
N GLY A 312 15.35 14.35 23.61
CA GLY A 312 14.24 14.98 22.86
C GLY A 312 13.02 14.09 22.59
N VAL A 313 12.91 12.94 23.25
CA VAL A 313 11.82 11.95 23.14
C VAL A 313 11.39 11.57 24.56
N VAL A 314 10.08 11.54 24.83
CA VAL A 314 9.55 11.28 26.17
C VAL A 314 8.71 9.99 26.14
N PRO A 315 9.16 8.91 26.80
CA PRO A 315 8.35 7.70 26.99
C PRO A 315 6.97 7.99 27.58
N THR A 316 5.95 7.29 27.10
CA THR A 316 4.59 7.33 27.63
C THR A 316 4.53 6.64 28.99
N ALA A 317 4.22 7.44 30.02
CA ALA A 317 4.14 6.96 31.38
C ALA A 317 2.99 5.96 31.57
N ASP A 318 3.25 4.94 32.39
CA ASP A 318 2.20 4.04 32.89
C ASP A 318 1.25 4.82 33.82
N ASP A 319 -0.05 4.64 33.62
CA ASP A 319 -1.09 5.29 34.43
C ASP A 319 -1.26 4.61 35.81
N GLY A 320 -0.64 3.45 36.00
CA GLY A 320 -0.66 2.66 37.23
C GLY A 320 -2.02 2.04 37.55
N VAL A 321 -2.98 2.11 36.62
CA VAL A 321 -4.30 1.51 36.78
C VAL A 321 -4.20 0.03 36.46
N ARG A 322 -4.70 -0.81 37.37
CA ARG A 322 -4.80 -2.26 37.18
C ARG A 322 -6.25 -2.69 37.40
N ARG A 323 -6.88 -3.23 36.35
CA ARG A 323 -8.29 -3.64 36.29
C ARG A 323 -8.47 -5.11 36.65
N SER A 324 -7.45 -5.92 36.36
CA SER A 324 -7.40 -7.35 36.67
C SER A 324 -7.06 -7.62 38.13
N LYS A 325 -7.59 -8.72 38.67
CA LYS A 325 -7.18 -9.26 39.98
C LYS A 325 -5.91 -10.10 39.90
N VAL A 326 -5.48 -10.44 38.68
CA VAL A 326 -4.30 -11.25 38.40
C VAL A 326 -3.24 -10.33 37.85
N GLN A 327 -2.05 -10.36 38.47
CA GLN A 327 -0.86 -9.72 37.91
C GLN A 327 0.04 -10.82 37.35
N PRO A 328 0.38 -10.78 36.04
CA PRO A 328 1.21 -11.81 35.43
C PRO A 328 2.65 -11.80 35.95
N TRP A 329 3.11 -10.67 36.50
CA TRP A 329 4.43 -10.52 37.08
C TRP A 329 4.51 -9.44 38.17
N ASP A 330 5.56 -9.51 38.98
CA ASP A 330 5.92 -8.46 39.94
C ASP A 330 6.80 -7.38 39.28
N GLU A 331 6.22 -6.22 39.03
CA GLU A 331 6.89 -5.09 38.37
C GLU A 331 8.06 -4.54 39.19
N SER A 332 8.08 -4.73 40.51
CA SER A 332 9.16 -4.26 41.39
C SER A 332 10.47 -5.04 41.19
N THR A 333 10.41 -6.18 40.53
CA THR A 333 11.58 -7.00 40.21
C THR A 333 12.24 -6.66 38.88
N ARG A 334 11.66 -5.71 38.11
CA ARG A 334 12.18 -5.31 36.80
C ARG A 334 13.58 -4.69 36.92
N PRO A 335 14.58 -5.18 36.18
CA PRO A 335 15.89 -4.55 36.13
C PRO A 335 15.82 -3.18 35.42
N THR A 336 16.80 -2.33 35.69
CA THR A 336 16.97 -1.05 34.99
C THR A 336 18.27 -1.06 34.20
N GLY A 337 18.22 -0.49 33.00
CA GLY A 337 19.36 -0.33 32.11
C GLY A 337 20.42 0.64 32.66
N PRO A 338 21.57 0.76 31.96
CA PRO A 338 22.57 1.76 32.31
C PRO A 338 21.98 3.17 32.21
N ALA A 339 22.31 4.04 33.15
CA ALA A 339 21.90 5.45 33.10
C ALA A 339 22.38 6.13 31.82
N HIS A 340 21.53 7.00 31.25
CA HIS A 340 21.87 7.81 30.08
C HIS A 340 23.02 8.79 30.39
N ASP A 341 23.78 9.17 29.37
CA ASP A 341 24.83 10.19 29.51
C ASP A 341 24.19 11.59 29.49
N PRO A 342 24.18 12.33 30.63
CA PRO A 342 23.51 13.62 30.72
C PRO A 342 24.15 14.71 29.85
N GLY A 343 25.33 14.48 29.26
CA GLY A 343 25.97 15.42 28.33
C GLY A 343 25.77 15.10 26.85
N ARG A 344 25.12 13.99 26.50
CA ARG A 344 24.91 13.58 25.11
C ARG A 344 23.64 14.22 24.55
N THR A 345 23.78 14.87 23.40
CA THR A 345 22.65 15.36 22.62
C THR A 345 22.42 14.44 21.43
N TYR A 346 21.14 14.23 21.09
CA TYR A 346 20.71 13.35 20.01
C TYR A 346 20.13 14.17 18.86
N THR A 347 20.44 13.77 17.64
CA THR A 347 19.83 14.33 16.44
C THR A 347 18.38 13.83 16.28
N ALA A 348 17.58 14.55 15.50
CA ALA A 348 16.22 14.11 15.16
C ALA A 348 16.22 12.73 14.47
N HIS A 349 17.27 12.41 13.71
CA HIS A 349 17.43 11.12 13.06
C HIS A 349 17.72 9.99 14.05
N GLU A 350 18.61 10.21 15.02
CA GLU A 350 18.89 9.23 16.08
C GLU A 350 17.65 8.97 16.95
N ASN A 351 16.85 10.00 17.22
CA ASN A 351 15.63 9.89 18.01
C ASN A 351 14.46 9.23 17.27
N ALA A 352 14.50 9.15 15.93
CA ALA A 352 13.36 8.73 15.12
C ALA A 352 12.90 7.29 15.45
N ALA A 353 13.84 6.36 15.66
CA ALA A 353 13.51 4.98 15.97
C ALA A 353 12.85 4.82 17.36
N GLY A 354 13.36 5.55 18.37
CA GLY A 354 12.76 5.57 19.70
C GLY A 354 11.38 6.24 19.71
N GLN A 355 11.20 7.31 18.92
CA GLN A 355 9.89 7.94 18.75
C GLN A 355 8.90 7.00 18.04
N HIS A 356 9.35 6.26 17.03
CA HIS A 356 8.51 5.31 16.32
C HIS A 356 7.99 4.19 17.24
N LEU A 357 8.83 3.67 18.15
CA LEU A 357 8.40 2.70 19.15
C LEU A 357 7.26 3.25 20.02
N ILE A 358 7.41 4.48 20.52
CA ILE A 358 6.37 5.16 21.31
C ILE A 358 5.09 5.34 20.48
N ASP A 359 5.20 5.74 19.21
CA ASP A 359 4.04 5.96 18.34
C ASP A 359 3.25 4.66 18.12
N VAL A 360 3.94 3.53 17.89
CA VAL A 360 3.33 2.19 17.78
C VAL A 360 2.65 1.81 19.10
N HIS A 361 3.33 1.99 20.22
CA HIS A 361 2.80 1.65 21.53
C HIS A 361 1.58 2.50 21.88
N ASP A 362 1.61 3.81 21.64
CA ASP A 362 0.47 4.72 21.87
C ASP A 362 -0.74 4.36 21.02
N HIS A 363 -0.53 3.87 19.80
CA HIS A 363 -1.61 3.31 18.99
C HIS A 363 -2.25 2.08 19.67
N LEU A 364 -1.43 1.13 20.14
CA LEU A 364 -1.91 -0.05 20.87
C LEU A 364 -2.67 0.33 22.15
N ARG A 365 -2.22 1.36 22.89
CA ARG A 365 -2.92 1.90 24.07
C ARG A 365 -4.29 2.47 23.70
N ALA A 366 -4.37 3.21 22.59
CA ALA A 366 -5.62 3.80 22.11
C ALA A 366 -6.62 2.71 21.69
N GLU A 367 -6.18 1.65 21.02
CA GLU A 367 -7.03 0.52 20.65
C GLU A 367 -7.57 -0.23 21.87
N LEU A 368 -6.75 -0.49 22.90
CA LEU A 368 -7.21 -1.10 24.15
C LEU A 368 -8.31 -0.25 24.80
N THR A 369 -8.13 1.07 24.83
CA THR A 369 -9.13 2.00 25.37
C THR A 369 -10.47 1.87 24.64
N GLN A 370 -10.44 1.76 23.32
CA GLN A 370 -11.65 1.59 22.50
C GLN A 370 -12.32 0.23 22.73
N ILE A 371 -11.54 -0.86 22.84
CA ILE A 371 -12.06 -2.20 23.16
C ILE A 371 -12.81 -2.18 24.50
N HIS A 372 -12.24 -1.55 25.53
CA HIS A 372 -12.89 -1.40 26.83
C HIS A 372 -14.23 -0.67 26.76
N GLU A 373 -14.27 0.43 26.02
CA GLU A 373 -15.49 1.22 25.88
C GLU A 373 -16.59 0.43 25.17
N LEU A 374 -16.24 -0.40 24.20
CA LEU A 374 -17.19 -1.26 23.49
C LEU A 374 -17.75 -2.38 24.36
N ILE A 375 -16.89 -3.07 25.14
CA ILE A 375 -17.33 -4.08 26.10
C ILE A 375 -18.32 -3.44 27.08
N ARG A 376 -17.99 -2.26 27.62
CA ARG A 376 -18.85 -1.52 28.55
C ARG A 376 -20.21 -1.16 27.94
N GLN A 377 -20.24 -0.73 26.68
CA GLN A 377 -21.48 -0.39 25.99
C GLN A 377 -22.37 -1.61 25.72
N VAL A 378 -21.76 -2.77 25.46
CA VAL A 378 -22.47 -4.06 25.32
C VAL A 378 -23.04 -4.52 26.65
N GLU A 379 -22.26 -4.48 27.73
CA GLU A 379 -22.70 -4.87 29.08
C GLU A 379 -23.86 -3.99 29.58
N ALA A 380 -23.80 -2.69 29.30
CA ALA A 380 -24.86 -1.75 29.67
C ALA A 380 -26.17 -1.96 28.86
N GLY A 381 -26.18 -2.86 27.87
CA GLY A 381 -27.30 -3.07 26.95
C GLY A 381 -27.57 -1.87 26.03
N SER A 382 -26.70 -0.87 26.03
CA SER A 382 -26.78 0.34 25.19
C SER A 382 -26.36 0.08 23.74
N MET A 383 -25.65 -1.03 23.50
CA MET A 383 -25.20 -1.48 22.21
C MET A 383 -25.39 -2.99 22.11
N GLY A 384 -25.98 -3.48 21.02
CA GLY A 384 -26.04 -4.92 20.79
C GLY A 384 -24.67 -5.48 20.40
N VAL A 385 -24.38 -6.74 20.69
CA VAL A 385 -23.13 -7.42 20.27
C VAL A 385 -22.87 -7.26 18.76
N GLY A 386 -23.92 -7.25 17.94
CA GLY A 386 -23.82 -6.97 16.50
C GLY A 386 -23.37 -5.54 16.17
N GLN A 387 -23.84 -4.54 16.90
CA GLN A 387 -23.44 -3.13 16.70
C GLN A 387 -22.03 -2.85 17.25
N ALA A 388 -21.64 -3.50 18.35
CA ALA A 388 -20.27 -3.44 18.84
C ALA A 388 -19.30 -4.04 17.84
N ARG A 389 -19.70 -5.15 17.20
CA ARG A 389 -18.98 -5.71 16.05
C ARG A 389 -18.87 -4.72 14.90
N ASP A 390 -19.95 -4.04 14.54
CA ASP A 390 -19.91 -3.03 13.48
C ASP A 390 -18.98 -1.86 13.83
N HIS A 391 -18.95 -1.42 15.09
CA HIS A 391 -18.05 -0.35 15.52
C HIS A 391 -16.58 -0.79 15.45
N ILE A 392 -16.26 -1.98 15.97
CA ILE A 392 -14.94 -2.62 15.85
C ILE A 392 -14.50 -2.73 14.39
N ASN A 393 -15.41 -3.10 13.50
CA ASN A 393 -15.18 -3.18 12.07
C ASN A 393 -14.96 -1.80 11.39
N THR A 394 -15.37 -0.70 12.02
CA THR A 394 -15.18 0.67 11.51
C THR A 394 -13.99 1.42 12.11
N MET A 395 -13.48 0.98 13.27
CA MET A 395 -12.29 1.57 13.91
C MET A 395 -11.01 1.24 13.13
N THR A 396 -11.03 0.16 12.35
CA THR A 396 -10.02 -0.17 11.34
C THR A 396 -10.40 0.47 10.00
N MET A 397 -9.57 1.39 9.51
CA MET A 397 -9.70 1.88 8.14
C MET A 397 -9.36 0.75 7.15
N ARG A 398 -10.43 0.10 6.66
CA ARG A 398 -10.56 -0.74 5.45
C ARG A 398 -9.85 -2.12 5.43
N GLN A 399 -10.60 -3.19 5.71
CA GLN A 399 -11.18 -4.11 4.70
C GLN A 399 -11.94 -5.32 5.31
N ASN A 400 -13.12 -5.60 4.73
CA ASN A 400 -13.75 -6.90 4.46
C ASN A 400 -14.11 -7.90 5.58
N ASN A 401 -15.33 -7.76 6.12
CA ASN A 401 -16.21 -8.76 6.80
C ASN A 401 -15.57 -9.66 7.87
N TRP A 402 -16.39 -10.44 8.58
CA TRP A 402 -16.02 -11.50 9.53
C TRP A 402 -15.94 -11.11 11.02
N THR A 403 -15.96 -12.14 11.86
CA THR A 403 -16.54 -12.21 13.22
C THR A 403 -15.67 -11.56 14.30
N LEU A 404 -16.24 -11.18 15.47
CA LEU A 404 -15.52 -10.62 16.64
C LEU A 404 -14.22 -11.38 17.00
N GLY A 405 -14.20 -12.71 16.82
CA GLY A 405 -13.00 -13.54 17.04
C GLY A 405 -11.81 -13.19 16.15
N THR A 406 -12.05 -12.80 14.90
CA THR A 406 -11.01 -12.46 13.93
C THR A 406 -10.39 -11.08 14.17
N TYR A 407 -11.12 -10.17 14.84
CA TYR A 407 -10.54 -8.88 15.25
C TYR A 407 -9.52 -9.05 16.36
N CYS A 408 -9.86 -9.81 17.41
CA CYS A 408 -8.89 -10.14 18.43
C CYS A 408 -7.74 -10.96 17.84
N GLU A 409 -7.98 -11.87 16.91
CA GLU A 409 -6.90 -12.53 16.15
C GLU A 409 -5.99 -11.51 15.42
N SER A 410 -6.54 -10.45 14.81
CA SER A 410 -5.75 -9.41 14.15
C SER A 410 -4.97 -8.52 15.11
N TYR A 411 -5.59 -8.06 16.21
CA TYR A 411 -4.92 -7.31 17.27
C TYR A 411 -3.82 -8.16 17.93
N CYS A 412 -4.15 -9.41 18.29
CA CYS A 412 -3.20 -10.39 18.80
C CYS A 412 -2.07 -10.63 17.80
N ARG A 413 -2.35 -10.67 16.50
CA ARG A 413 -1.33 -10.81 15.45
C ARG A 413 -0.43 -9.58 15.36
N ILE A 414 -0.95 -8.36 15.44
CA ILE A 414 -0.14 -7.13 15.44
C ILE A 414 0.81 -7.13 16.64
N VAL A 415 0.29 -7.36 17.85
CA VAL A 415 1.08 -7.45 19.08
C VAL A 415 2.10 -8.59 18.98
N THR A 416 1.70 -9.76 18.48
CA THR A 416 2.61 -10.91 18.30
C THR A 416 3.71 -10.60 17.29
N THR A 417 3.39 -9.97 16.16
CA THR A 417 4.37 -9.62 15.13
C THR A 417 5.36 -8.59 15.63
N HIS A 418 4.88 -7.53 16.29
CA HIS A 418 5.72 -6.49 16.90
C HIS A 418 6.72 -7.08 17.91
N HIS A 419 6.23 -7.82 18.91
CA HIS A 419 7.10 -8.46 19.90
C HIS A 419 8.01 -9.55 19.29
N THR A 420 7.56 -10.24 18.23
CA THR A 420 8.40 -11.21 17.50
C THR A 420 9.55 -10.53 16.76
N ILE A 421 9.33 -9.34 16.20
CA ILE A 421 10.37 -8.54 15.54
C ILE A 421 11.41 -8.10 16.58
N GLU A 422 10.95 -7.67 17.76
CA GLU A 422 11.84 -7.27 18.85
C GLU A 422 12.69 -8.44 19.33
N ASP A 423 12.07 -9.58 19.63
CA ASP A 423 12.75 -10.80 20.09
C ASP A 423 13.79 -11.32 19.10
N ARG A 424 13.49 -11.26 17.80
CA ARG A 424 14.32 -11.87 16.75
C ARG A 424 15.34 -10.91 16.15
N SER A 425 15.09 -9.60 16.21
CA SER A 425 15.95 -8.58 15.57
C SER A 425 16.48 -7.57 16.57
N LEU A 426 15.61 -6.81 17.23
CA LEU A 426 16.02 -5.66 18.05
C LEU A 426 16.84 -6.10 19.27
N PHE A 427 16.31 -7.05 20.05
CA PHE A 427 16.86 -7.52 21.32
C PHE A 427 18.25 -8.16 21.16
N PRO A 428 18.50 -9.07 20.19
CA PRO A 428 19.85 -9.58 19.93
C PRO A 428 20.86 -8.48 19.56
N ARG A 429 20.44 -7.49 18.78
CA ARG A 429 21.32 -6.38 18.37
C ARG A 429 21.65 -5.46 19.55
N LEU A 430 20.67 -5.10 20.38
CA LEU A 430 20.88 -4.32 21.59
C LEU A 430 21.83 -5.01 22.57
N LYS A 431 21.62 -6.32 22.82
CA LYS A 431 22.51 -7.14 23.66
C LYS A 431 23.93 -7.21 23.12
N SER A 432 24.08 -7.32 21.79
CA SER A 432 25.40 -7.35 21.15
C SER A 432 26.10 -6.00 21.20
N ALA A 433 25.35 -4.89 21.10
CA ALA A 433 25.89 -3.54 21.04
C ALA A 433 26.23 -2.97 22.44
N ASP A 434 25.42 -3.28 23.47
CA ASP A 434 25.70 -2.94 24.86
C ASP A 434 25.28 -4.10 25.80
N PRO A 435 26.22 -4.98 26.19
CA PRO A 435 25.92 -6.13 27.04
C PRO A 435 25.29 -5.80 28.40
N ARG A 436 25.37 -4.53 28.85
CA ARG A 436 24.74 -4.07 30.09
C ARG A 436 23.22 -4.00 29.99
N LEU A 437 22.65 -4.00 28.77
CA LEU A 437 21.21 -4.06 28.53
C LEU A 437 20.64 -5.47 28.68
N ALA A 438 21.49 -6.50 28.78
CA ALA A 438 21.04 -7.89 28.81
C ALA A 438 19.96 -8.17 29.88
N PRO A 439 20.06 -7.69 31.14
CA PRO A 439 19.01 -7.94 32.13
C PRO A 439 17.64 -7.37 31.73
N VAL A 440 17.59 -6.17 31.14
CA VAL A 440 16.34 -5.54 30.67
C VAL A 440 15.77 -6.31 29.50
N VAL A 441 16.60 -6.62 28.51
CA VAL A 441 16.18 -7.29 27.28
C VAL A 441 15.76 -8.75 27.55
N ASP A 442 16.45 -9.45 28.46
CA ASP A 442 16.02 -10.77 28.94
C ASP A 442 14.66 -10.69 29.63
N ARG A 443 14.45 -9.65 30.45
CA ARG A 443 13.17 -9.44 31.11
C ARG A 443 12.03 -9.14 30.13
N LEU A 444 12.24 -8.30 29.13
CA LEU A 444 11.22 -7.99 28.12
C LEU A 444 10.84 -9.23 27.31
N ALA A 445 11.81 -10.06 26.92
CA ALA A 445 11.56 -11.33 26.24
C ALA A 445 10.77 -12.32 27.12
N GLU A 446 11.04 -12.37 28.43
CA GLU A 446 10.20 -13.16 29.37
C GLU A 446 8.76 -12.64 29.41
N GLU A 447 8.58 -11.31 29.44
CA GLU A 447 7.25 -10.68 29.44
C GLU A 447 6.50 -10.94 28.11
N HIS A 448 7.20 -11.00 26.97
CA HIS A 448 6.60 -11.38 25.68
C HIS A 448 5.98 -12.78 25.69
N HIS A 449 6.63 -13.76 26.32
CA HIS A 449 6.05 -15.10 26.48
C HIS A 449 4.75 -15.08 27.28
N VAL A 450 4.73 -14.30 28.36
CA VAL A 450 3.53 -14.16 29.20
C VAL A 450 2.42 -13.41 28.45
N ILE A 451 2.75 -12.39 27.67
CA ILE A 451 1.79 -11.68 26.81
C ILE A 451 1.17 -12.64 25.81
N HIS A 452 1.95 -13.54 25.19
CA HIS A 452 1.42 -14.56 24.30
C HIS A 452 0.38 -15.47 24.98
N ASP A 453 0.67 -15.94 26.19
CA ASP A 453 -0.27 -16.76 26.98
C ASP A 453 -1.56 -15.99 27.34
N VAL A 454 -1.45 -14.68 27.60
CA VAL A 454 -2.60 -13.80 27.86
C VAL A 454 -3.44 -13.58 26.59
N LEU A 455 -2.79 -13.39 25.44
CA LEU A 455 -3.48 -13.27 24.13
C LEU A 455 -4.23 -14.56 23.77
N GLU A 456 -3.65 -15.74 24.02
CA GLU A 456 -4.36 -17.02 23.86
C GLU A 456 -5.58 -17.13 24.79
N SER A 457 -5.51 -16.54 25.98
CA SER A 457 -6.60 -16.55 26.95
C SER A 457 -7.78 -15.68 26.48
N VAL A 458 -7.50 -14.57 25.79
CA VAL A 458 -8.53 -13.74 25.14
C VAL A 458 -9.21 -14.51 24.01
N ASP A 459 -8.46 -15.23 23.17
CA ASP A 459 -9.03 -16.07 22.11
C ASP A 459 -10.01 -17.13 22.67
N LYS A 460 -9.57 -17.85 23.71
CA LYS A 460 -10.41 -18.82 24.43
C LYS A 460 -11.68 -18.16 25.00
N ALA A 461 -11.58 -16.94 25.51
CA ALA A 461 -12.73 -16.20 26.06
C ALA A 461 -13.73 -15.77 24.98
N LEU A 462 -13.27 -15.42 23.77
CA LEU A 462 -14.14 -15.08 22.64
C LEU A 462 -14.93 -16.28 22.13
N VAL A 463 -14.33 -17.48 22.14
CA VAL A 463 -15.03 -18.73 21.81
C VAL A 463 -16.10 -19.03 22.87
N ALA A 464 -15.79 -18.82 24.14
CA ALA A 464 -16.73 -18.99 25.25
C ALA A 464 -17.89 -17.98 25.21
N LEU A 465 -17.67 -16.74 24.76
CA LEU A 465 -18.70 -15.70 24.62
C LEU A 465 -19.93 -16.18 23.82
N VAL A 466 -19.71 -16.98 22.78
CA VAL A 466 -20.78 -17.47 21.89
C VAL A 466 -21.49 -18.71 22.45
N SER A 467 -20.79 -19.46 23.31
CA SER A 467 -21.16 -20.84 23.66
C SER A 467 -21.62 -21.00 25.11
N GLU A 468 -21.30 -20.04 25.99
CA GLU A 468 -21.49 -20.16 27.44
C GLU A 468 -22.27 -18.97 28.04
N PRO A 469 -23.16 -19.20 29.03
CA PRO A 469 -23.95 -18.13 29.66
C PRO A 469 -23.15 -17.06 30.40
N ASP A 470 -21.94 -17.39 30.87
CA ASP A 470 -20.99 -16.51 31.57
C ASP A 470 -19.88 -15.96 30.64
N GLY A 471 -20.01 -16.16 29.32
CA GLY A 471 -18.95 -15.85 28.37
C GLY A 471 -18.57 -14.36 28.29
N MET A 472 -19.47 -13.44 28.63
CA MET A 472 -19.16 -12.00 28.69
C MET A 472 -18.24 -11.64 29.86
N ASP A 473 -18.50 -12.20 31.05
CA ASP A 473 -17.65 -11.97 32.23
C ASP A 473 -16.23 -12.48 31.99
N ARG A 474 -16.09 -13.65 31.33
CA ARG A 474 -14.77 -14.19 30.96
C ARG A 474 -14.05 -13.34 29.93
N LEU A 475 -14.76 -12.80 28.94
CA LEU A 475 -14.16 -11.90 27.96
C LEU A 475 -13.65 -10.62 28.63
N ARG A 476 -14.45 -10.02 29.52
CA ARG A 476 -14.05 -8.83 30.28
C ARG A 476 -12.80 -9.12 31.12
N GLU A 477 -12.80 -10.21 31.89
CA GLU A 477 -11.63 -10.59 32.72
C GLU A 477 -10.37 -10.82 31.88
N ALA A 478 -10.50 -11.45 30.71
CA ALA A 478 -9.37 -11.68 29.81
C ALA A 478 -8.84 -10.37 29.19
N VAL A 479 -9.72 -9.45 28.79
CA VAL A 479 -9.34 -8.14 28.23
C VAL A 479 -8.77 -7.20 29.31
N ASP A 480 -9.30 -7.23 30.54
CA ASP A 480 -8.74 -6.53 31.70
C ASP A 480 -7.30 -7.00 31.95
N LEU A 481 -7.08 -8.32 31.96
CA LEU A 481 -5.74 -8.88 32.12
C LEU A 481 -4.81 -8.50 30.97
N LEU A 482 -5.27 -8.59 29.72
CA LEU A 482 -4.49 -8.17 28.55
C LEU A 482 -4.06 -6.71 28.65
N SER A 483 -4.98 -5.84 29.05
CA SER A 483 -4.72 -4.40 29.14
C SER A 483 -3.69 -4.09 30.21
N ASP A 484 -3.87 -4.63 31.42
CA ASP A 484 -2.92 -4.45 32.51
C ASP A 484 -1.51 -4.96 32.14
N THR A 485 -1.46 -6.10 31.46
CA THR A 485 -0.23 -6.75 31.00
C THR A 485 0.49 -5.89 29.94
N LEU A 486 -0.22 -5.47 28.90
CA LEU A 486 0.36 -4.68 27.80
C LEU A 486 0.76 -3.28 28.26
N LEU A 487 -0.12 -2.53 28.93
CA LEU A 487 0.20 -1.16 29.35
C LEU A 487 1.44 -1.11 30.25
N SER A 488 1.54 -2.05 31.19
CA SER A 488 2.70 -2.19 32.06
C SER A 488 3.97 -2.54 31.29
N HIS A 489 3.85 -3.40 30.28
CA HIS A 489 4.98 -3.85 29.45
C HIS A 489 5.50 -2.74 28.53
N LEU A 490 4.62 -2.11 27.74
CA LEU A 490 4.97 -1.05 26.79
C LEU A 490 5.67 0.12 27.48
N SER A 491 5.12 0.59 28.61
CA SER A 491 5.75 1.69 29.37
C SER A 491 7.08 1.30 30.03
N TYR A 492 7.30 0.01 30.32
CA TYR A 492 8.61 -0.46 30.79
C TYR A 492 9.61 -0.50 29.64
N GLU A 493 9.22 -1.04 28.49
CA GLU A 493 10.06 -1.09 27.29
C GLU A 493 10.48 0.30 26.84
N GLU A 494 9.54 1.23 26.70
CA GLU A 494 9.85 2.59 26.25
C GLU A 494 10.83 3.28 27.20
N ARG A 495 10.62 3.13 28.52
CA ARG A 495 11.47 3.74 29.53
C ARG A 495 12.91 3.23 29.46
N GLU A 496 13.10 1.95 29.20
CA GLU A 496 14.43 1.33 29.25
C GLU A 496 15.13 1.28 27.88
N LEU A 497 14.39 1.27 26.76
CA LEU A 497 14.97 1.02 25.44
C LEU A 497 14.98 2.23 24.49
N VAL A 498 14.13 3.25 24.67
CA VAL A 498 14.07 4.40 23.73
C VAL A 498 15.42 5.13 23.63
N GLU A 499 16.10 5.37 24.76
CA GLU A 499 17.44 5.98 24.73
C GLU A 499 18.50 5.03 24.15
N PRO A 500 18.60 3.75 24.57
CA PRO A 500 19.54 2.82 23.96
C PRO A 500 19.38 2.66 22.45
N ILE A 501 18.16 2.65 21.94
CA ILE A 501 17.85 2.58 20.50
C ILE A 501 18.47 3.80 19.80
N ALA A 502 18.21 5.01 20.30
CA ALA A 502 18.77 6.24 19.75
C ALA A 502 20.30 6.29 19.86
N ARG A 503 20.85 5.80 20.98
CA ARG A 503 22.28 5.77 21.28
C ARG A 503 23.08 4.84 20.38
N LEU A 504 22.52 3.67 20.11
CA LEU A 504 23.21 2.58 19.41
C LEU A 504 22.86 2.54 17.92
N GLY A 505 21.84 3.28 17.47
CA GLY A 505 21.40 3.31 16.07
C GLY A 505 20.92 1.94 15.60
N VAL A 506 20.24 1.20 16.48
CA VAL A 506 19.78 -0.17 16.22
C VAL A 506 18.30 -0.13 15.83
N LEU A 507 18.02 -0.60 14.61
CA LEU A 507 16.73 -1.07 14.12
C LEU A 507 16.90 -2.53 13.70
#